data_AF-A0AA37VS39-F1
#
_entry.id   AF-A0AA37VS39-F1
#
_cell.length_a   1.000
_cell.length_b   1.000
_cell.length_c   1.000
_cell.angle_alpha   90.00
_cell.angle_beta   90.00
_cell.angle_gamma   90.00
#
_symmetry.space_group_name_H-M   'P 1'
#
loop_
_entity.id
_entity.type
_entity.pdbx_description
1 polymer ?
#
loop_
_entity_poly.entity_id
_entity_poly.type
_entity_poly.pdbx_seq_one_letter_code
_entity_poly.pdbx_strand_id
1 'polypeptide(L)'
;MGADVQFLREYKRASQSPWDDVSTVLLYCRHGTDDEGQRQFSFDRYIYQHRAGDGRILGISISKAILEAHDEFSGRYLEGDEMVLCLLVYIDEIRSFCGLFAQEFEAVFGLPPEPYFEVAQAYWLSLIEQL
;
A
#
# COMPACT_ATOMS: atom_id res chain seq x y z
N MET A 1 -9.51 -19.23 10.57
CA MET A 1 -8.06 -19.36 10.32
C MET A 1 -7.65 -18.14 9.51
N GLY A 2 -7.22 -17.07 10.20
CA GLY A 2 -6.82 -15.83 9.53
C GLY A 2 -5.63 -16.12 8.62
N ALA A 3 -5.65 -15.59 7.39
CA ALA A 3 -4.49 -15.67 6.52
C ALA A 3 -3.28 -15.03 7.22
N ASP A 4 -2.13 -15.70 7.19
CA ASP A 4 -0.88 -15.11 7.65
C ASP A 4 -0.53 -13.94 6.72
N VAL A 5 -0.68 -12.72 7.24
CA VAL A 5 -0.51 -11.49 6.44
C VAL A 5 0.95 -11.08 6.50
N GLN A 6 1.58 -11.07 5.33
CA GLN A 6 2.95 -10.60 5.19
C GLN A 6 2.94 -9.13 4.78
N PHE A 7 3.50 -8.27 5.64
CA PHE A 7 3.72 -6.86 5.33
C PHE A 7 4.61 -6.70 4.10
N LEU A 8 5.73 -7.41 4.06
CA LEU A 8 6.62 -7.50 2.91
C LEU A 8 6.58 -8.93 2.35
N ARG A 9 6.25 -9.07 1.07
CA ARG A 9 6.28 -10.33 0.33
C ARG A 9 7.25 -10.27 -0.84
N GLU A 10 8.29 -11.10 -0.80
CA GLU A 10 9.12 -11.41 -1.97
C GLU A 10 8.45 -12.49 -2.82
N TYR A 11 8.53 -12.35 -4.14
CA TYR A 11 7.95 -13.34 -5.03
C TYR A 11 8.90 -14.51 -5.28
N LYS A 12 8.33 -15.72 -5.25
CA LYS A 12 9.03 -16.94 -5.65
C LYS A 12 8.99 -17.20 -7.16
N ARG A 13 8.17 -16.43 -7.88
CA ARG A 13 7.93 -16.53 -9.33
C ARG A 13 7.62 -15.15 -9.88
N ALA A 14 7.74 -14.96 -11.19
CA ALA A 14 7.38 -13.72 -11.85
C ALA A 14 5.96 -13.26 -11.46
N SER A 15 5.84 -11.96 -11.19
CA SER A 15 4.57 -11.29 -10.89
C SER A 15 3.66 -11.26 -12.13
N GLN A 16 2.37 -11.00 -11.89
CA GLN A 16 1.42 -10.65 -12.97
C GLN A 16 1.20 -9.13 -13.06
N SER A 17 1.99 -8.35 -12.32
CA SER A 17 2.02 -6.90 -12.46
C SER A 17 2.56 -6.51 -13.85
N PRO A 18 2.31 -5.27 -14.31
CA PRO A 18 2.89 -4.78 -15.57
C PRO A 18 4.39 -4.46 -15.45
N TRP A 19 4.97 -4.55 -14.25
CA TRP A 19 6.35 -4.19 -13.96
C TRP A 19 7.24 -5.42 -13.74
N ASP A 20 8.57 -5.22 -13.76
CA ASP A 20 9.57 -6.21 -13.34
C ASP A 20 9.81 -6.12 -11.83
N ASP A 21 8.75 -6.36 -11.05
CA ASP A 21 8.76 -6.32 -9.59
C ASP A 21 9.18 -7.66 -8.98
N VAL A 22 9.97 -7.58 -7.91
CA VAL A 22 10.43 -8.76 -7.15
C VAL A 22 9.75 -8.89 -5.79
N SER A 23 9.15 -7.80 -5.30
CA SER A 23 8.49 -7.77 -4.00
C SER A 23 7.35 -6.77 -3.94
N THR A 24 6.46 -6.98 -2.98
CA THR A 24 5.40 -6.03 -2.60
C THR A 24 5.41 -5.70 -1.12
N VAL A 25 5.08 -4.46 -0.80
CA VAL A 25 4.65 -4.03 0.54
C VAL A 25 3.13 -3.92 0.55
N LEU A 26 2.47 -4.53 1.53
CA LEU A 26 1.05 -4.33 1.78
C LEU A 26 0.86 -3.02 2.56
N LEU A 27 0.45 -1.96 1.87
CA LEU A 27 0.22 -0.64 2.48
C LEU A 27 -1.15 -0.54 3.15
N TYR A 28 -2.14 -1.27 2.64
CA TYR A 28 -3.46 -1.31 3.21
C TYR A 28 -4.17 -2.61 2.87
N CYS A 29 -4.90 -3.18 3.83
CA CYS A 29 -6.09 -3.96 3.52
C CYS A 29 -7.17 -3.73 4.59
N ARG A 30 -8.42 -4.05 4.24
CA ARG A 30 -9.50 -4.02 5.23
C ARG A 30 -9.15 -4.98 6.36
N HIS A 31 -9.25 -4.49 7.58
CA HIS A 31 -8.98 -5.29 8.76
C HIS A 31 -10.01 -4.98 9.84
N GLY A 32 -10.13 -5.89 10.81
CA GLY A 32 -11.01 -5.75 11.96
C GLY A 32 -10.63 -6.74 13.04
N THR A 33 -11.48 -6.87 14.04
CA THR A 33 -11.39 -7.90 15.07
C THR A 33 -12.63 -8.78 15.00
N ASP A 34 -12.45 -10.08 15.19
CA ASP A 34 -13.59 -10.97 15.38
C ASP A 34 -14.14 -10.92 16.81
N ASP A 35 -15.17 -11.73 17.07
CA ASP A 35 -15.85 -11.83 18.36
C ASP A 35 -14.91 -12.29 19.49
N GLU A 36 -13.77 -12.89 19.18
CA GLU A 36 -12.74 -13.30 20.14
C GLU A 36 -11.63 -12.24 20.31
N GLY A 37 -11.76 -11.09 19.63
CA GLY A 37 -10.78 -10.02 19.64
C GLY A 37 -9.54 -10.32 18.78
N GLN A 38 -9.56 -11.39 17.98
CA GLN A 38 -8.45 -11.72 17.09
C GLN A 38 -8.52 -10.85 15.84
N ARG A 39 -7.35 -10.38 15.40
CA ARG A 39 -7.25 -9.56 14.21
C ARG A 39 -7.57 -10.39 12.96
N GLN A 40 -8.44 -9.85 12.11
CA GLN A 40 -8.78 -10.41 10.82
C GLN A 40 -8.47 -9.43 9.71
N PHE A 41 -8.03 -9.98 8.57
CA PHE A 41 -7.70 -9.23 7.38
C PHE A 41 -8.55 -9.74 6.21
N SER A 42 -9.04 -8.80 5.40
CA SER A 42 -9.81 -9.05 4.18
C SER A 42 -9.15 -8.32 3.02
N PHE A 43 -8.96 -9.04 1.92
CA PHE A 43 -8.35 -8.53 0.70
C PHE A 43 -9.39 -8.12 -0.35
N ASP A 44 -10.60 -7.77 0.07
CA ASP A 44 -11.60 -7.17 -0.81
C ASP A 44 -11.30 -5.67 -1.06
N ARG A 45 -10.66 -5.02 -0.09
CA ARG A 45 -9.99 -3.72 -0.25
C ARG A 45 -8.52 -3.87 0.11
N TYR A 46 -7.63 -3.51 -0.82
CA TYR A 46 -6.19 -3.55 -0.58
C TYR A 46 -5.45 -2.53 -1.45
N ILE A 47 -4.26 -2.16 -0.98
CA ILE A 47 -3.25 -1.41 -1.72
C ILE A 47 -1.91 -2.12 -1.50
N TYR A 48 -1.28 -2.58 -2.58
CA TYR A 48 0.10 -3.09 -2.57
C TYR A 48 1.02 -2.12 -3.28
N GLN A 49 2.19 -1.86 -2.71
CA GLN A 49 3.28 -1.14 -3.37
C GLN A 49 4.25 -2.14 -3.99
N HIS A 50 4.54 -1.97 -5.27
CA HIS A 50 5.42 -2.86 -6.04
C HIS A 50 6.84 -2.31 -6.09
N ARG A 51 7.83 -3.20 -5.94
CA ARG A 51 9.24 -2.81 -5.89
C ARG A 51 10.13 -3.65 -6.79
N ALA A 52 11.06 -2.97 -7.44
CA ALA A 52 12.11 -3.58 -8.26
C ALA A 52 13.18 -4.25 -7.40
N GLY A 53 14.04 -5.05 -8.04
CA GLY A 53 15.17 -5.73 -7.38
C GLY A 53 16.21 -4.80 -6.75
N ASP A 54 16.25 -3.55 -7.18
CA ASP A 54 17.10 -2.50 -6.61
C ASP A 54 16.40 -1.68 -5.50
N GLY A 55 15.18 -2.04 -5.13
CA GLY A 55 14.40 -1.39 -4.08
C GLY A 55 13.58 -0.18 -4.54
N ARG A 56 13.66 0.25 -5.80
CA ARG A 56 12.81 1.34 -6.32
C ARG A 56 11.33 0.98 -6.28
N ILE A 57 10.50 1.97 -5.98
CA ILE A 57 9.04 1.88 -6.09
C ILE A 57 8.67 1.98 -7.58
N LEU A 58 7.91 1.02 -8.07
CA LEU A 58 7.45 0.97 -9.47
C LEU A 58 6.04 1.53 -9.62
N GLY A 59 5.19 1.32 -8.61
CA GLY A 59 3.81 1.76 -8.60
C GLY A 59 3.04 1.07 -7.47
N ILE A 60 1.71 1.19 -7.49
CA ILE A 60 0.80 0.47 -6.59
C ILE A 60 -0.21 -0.36 -7.36
N SER A 61 -0.68 -1.46 -6.78
CA SER A 61 -1.91 -2.12 -7.20
C SER A 61 -3.02 -1.96 -6.19
N ILE A 62 -4.23 -1.73 -6.69
CA ILE A 62 -5.44 -1.53 -5.89
C ILE A 62 -6.45 -2.65 -6.15
N SER A 63 -7.28 -2.93 -5.15
CA SER A 63 -8.37 -3.88 -5.33
C SER A 63 -9.42 -3.37 -6.31
N LYS A 64 -10.20 -4.30 -6.88
CA LYS A 64 -11.33 -3.96 -7.75
C LYS A 64 -12.34 -3.03 -7.05
N ALA A 65 -12.57 -3.22 -5.75
CA ALA A 65 -13.51 -2.39 -4.99
C ALA A 65 -13.01 -0.96 -4.75
N ILE A 66 -11.69 -0.73 -4.74
CA ILE A 66 -11.12 0.63 -4.72
C ILE A 66 -11.23 1.23 -6.12
N LEU A 67 -10.88 0.48 -7.17
CA LEU A 67 -10.99 0.95 -8.55
C LEU A 67 -12.44 1.38 -8.89
N GLU A 68 -13.44 0.58 -8.54
CA GLU A 68 -14.85 0.90 -8.79
C GLU A 68 -15.40 2.07 -7.95
N ALA A 69 -14.66 2.51 -6.92
CA ALA A 69 -15.06 3.64 -6.09
C ALA A 69 -14.49 4.99 -6.57
N HIS A 70 -13.61 4.97 -7.56
CA HIS A 70 -12.80 6.11 -8.02
C HIS A 70 -12.72 6.10 -9.56
N ASP A 71 -13.61 6.85 -10.20
CA ASP A 71 -13.69 6.96 -11.67
C ASP A 71 -12.45 7.62 -12.29
N GLU A 72 -11.65 8.31 -11.48
CA GLU A 72 -10.40 8.96 -11.87
C GLU A 72 -9.25 7.97 -12.18
N PHE A 73 -9.36 6.70 -11.78
CA PHE A 73 -8.29 5.72 -11.98
C PHE A 73 -8.45 4.95 -13.29
N SER A 74 -7.40 4.93 -14.10
CA SER A 74 -7.38 4.24 -15.40
C SER A 74 -7.39 2.70 -15.29
N GLY A 75 -7.00 2.15 -14.14
CA GLY A 75 -6.93 0.71 -13.93
C GLY A 75 -6.48 0.29 -12.53
N ARG A 76 -6.16 -1.00 -12.36
CA ARG A 76 -5.75 -1.53 -11.05
C ARG A 76 -4.30 -1.25 -10.69
N TYR A 77 -3.46 -0.92 -11.66
CA TYR A 77 -2.04 -0.68 -11.47
C TYR A 77 -1.80 0.80 -11.72
N LEU A 78 -1.47 1.54 -10.65
CA LEU A 78 -1.33 2.99 -10.67
C LEU A 78 0.15 3.36 -10.55
N GLU A 79 0.55 4.36 -11.33
CA GLU A 79 1.87 5.00 -11.28
C GLU A 79 1.69 6.51 -11.44
N GLY A 80 2.76 7.29 -11.21
CA GLY A 80 2.72 8.75 -11.33
C GLY A 80 1.61 9.39 -10.50
N ASP A 81 0.82 10.26 -11.12
CA ASP A 81 -0.20 11.08 -10.47
C ASP A 81 -1.36 10.23 -9.90
N GLU A 82 -1.80 9.19 -10.59
CA GLU A 82 -2.87 8.30 -10.10
C GLU A 82 -2.43 7.55 -8.83
N MET A 83 -1.16 7.13 -8.76
CA MET A 83 -0.60 6.53 -7.55
C MET A 83 -0.58 7.53 -6.40
N VAL A 84 -0.06 8.75 -6.64
CA VAL A 84 0.07 9.78 -5.60
C VAL A 84 -1.32 10.18 -5.07
N LEU A 85 -2.30 10.35 -5.96
CA LEU A 85 -3.68 10.64 -5.59
C LEU A 85 -4.27 9.53 -4.73
N CYS A 86 -4.12 8.26 -5.12
CA CYS A 86 -4.61 7.13 -4.34
C CYS A 86 -3.96 7.06 -2.95
N LEU A 87 -2.64 7.26 -2.85
CA LEU A 87 -1.91 7.26 -1.58
C LEU A 87 -2.38 8.40 -0.66
N LEU A 88 -2.70 9.57 -1.20
CA LEU A 88 -3.24 10.70 -0.45
C LEU A 88 -4.67 10.46 0.01
N VAL A 89 -5.54 9.92 -0.85
CA VAL A 89 -6.93 9.61 -0.53
C VAL A 89 -7.03 8.61 0.62
N TYR A 90 -6.15 7.62 0.66
CA TYR A 90 -6.14 6.55 1.67
C TYR A 90 -5.07 6.75 2.76
N ILE A 91 -4.51 7.95 2.92
CA ILE A 91 -3.32 8.18 3.75
C ILE A 91 -3.54 7.78 5.21
N ASP A 92 -4.71 8.08 5.77
CA ASP A 92 -5.00 7.81 7.18
C ASP A 92 -5.23 6.31 7.42
N GLU A 93 -5.90 5.62 6.50
CA GLU A 93 -6.07 4.17 6.56
C GLU A 93 -4.74 3.43 6.35
N ILE A 94 -3.91 3.90 5.42
CA ILE A 94 -2.58 3.36 5.18
C ILE A 94 -1.70 3.56 6.42
N ARG A 95 -1.69 4.76 7.01
CA ARG A 95 -0.91 5.08 8.20
C ARG A 95 -1.32 4.19 9.38
N SER A 96 -2.62 4.09 9.63
CA SER A 96 -3.19 3.24 10.68
C SER A 96 -2.86 1.76 10.46
N PHE A 97 -3.05 1.26 9.23
CA PHE A 97 -2.73 -0.13 8.88
C PHE A 97 -1.25 -0.45 9.02
N CYS A 98 -0.36 0.41 8.52
CA CYS A 98 1.08 0.23 8.64
C CYS A 98 1.54 0.26 10.11
N GLY A 99 0.83 0.99 10.99
CA GLY A 99 1.03 0.94 12.43
C GLY A 99 0.88 -0.46 13.04
N LEU A 100 0.11 -1.35 12.39
CA LEU A 100 -0.04 -2.74 12.81
C LEU A 100 1.22 -3.59 12.58
N PHE A 101 2.14 -3.10 11.75
CA PHE A 101 3.39 -3.72 11.32
C PHE A 101 4.58 -2.76 11.52
N ALA A 102 4.54 -1.94 12.58
CA ALA A 102 5.45 -0.81 12.73
C ALA A 102 6.94 -1.21 12.71
N GLN A 103 7.31 -2.38 13.25
CA GLN A 103 8.70 -2.85 13.26
C GLN A 103 9.16 -3.24 11.85
N GLU A 104 8.34 -3.99 11.12
CA GLU A 104 8.61 -4.38 9.74
C GLU A 104 8.62 -3.17 8.80
N PHE A 105 7.73 -2.22 9.04
CA PHE A 105 7.68 -0.95 8.33
C PHE A 105 8.98 -0.17 8.54
N GLU A 106 9.40 0.03 9.79
CA GLU A 106 10.62 0.78 10.11
C GLU A 106 11.87 0.10 9.53
N ALA A 107 11.93 -1.23 9.54
CA ALA A 107 13.01 -1.98 8.91
C ALA A 107 13.12 -1.76 7.38
N VAL A 108 12.00 -1.44 6.72
CA VAL A 108 11.94 -1.21 5.28
C VAL A 108 12.15 0.26 4.92
N PHE A 109 11.51 1.17 5.65
CA PHE A 109 11.42 2.59 5.30
C PHE A 109 12.33 3.49 6.14
N GLY A 110 12.97 2.96 7.19
CA GLY A 110 13.90 3.68 8.06
C GLY A 110 13.24 4.65 9.03
N LEU A 111 11.91 4.73 9.04
CA LEU A 111 11.11 5.53 9.96
C LEU A 111 9.87 4.75 10.39
N PRO A 112 9.33 4.97 11.60
CA PRO A 112 8.01 4.47 11.98
C PRO A 112 6.91 5.04 11.07
N PRO A 113 5.75 4.35 10.94
CA PRO A 113 4.67 4.77 10.04
C PRO A 113 4.21 6.22 10.22
N GLU A 114 3.97 6.65 11.46
CA GLU A 114 3.45 7.99 11.77
C GLU A 114 4.32 9.12 11.19
N PRO A 115 5.60 9.28 11.59
CA PRO A 115 6.46 10.33 11.05
C PRO A 115 6.77 10.14 9.55
N TYR A 116 6.80 8.89 9.06
CA TYR A 116 7.01 8.64 7.63
C TYR A 116 5.86 9.23 6.80
N PHE A 117 4.61 8.91 7.16
CA PHE A 117 3.45 9.36 6.40
C PHE A 117 3.13 10.84 6.59
N GLU A 118 3.51 11.45 7.72
CA GLU A 118 3.43 12.91 7.89
C GLU A 118 4.30 13.64 6.85
N VAL A 119 5.57 13.23 6.71
CA VAL A 119 6.50 13.83 5.74
C VAL A 119 6.10 13.47 4.31
N ALA A 120 5.73 12.21 4.05
CA ALA A 120 5.33 11.75 2.73
C ALA A 120 4.07 12.47 2.23
N GLN A 121 3.08 12.68 3.10
CA GLN A 121 1.85 13.41 2.76
C GLN A 121 2.15 14.84 2.32
N ALA A 122 2.99 15.57 3.06
CA ALA A 122 3.39 16.93 2.69
C ALA A 122 4.10 16.96 1.33
N TYR A 123 5.00 16.02 1.07
CA TYR A 123 5.69 15.90 -0.22
C TYR A 123 4.72 15.57 -1.36
N TRP A 124 3.84 14.59 -1.18
CA TRP A 124 2.86 14.18 -2.20
C TRP A 124 1.85 15.26 -2.55
N LEU A 125 1.36 16.02 -1.57
CA LEU A 125 0.53 17.20 -1.82
C LEU A 125 1.26 18.21 -2.72
N SER A 126 2.54 18.45 -2.47
CA SER A 126 3.34 19.38 -3.28
C SER A 126 3.54 18.93 -4.74
N LEU A 127 3.44 17.62 -5.03
CA LEU A 127 3.51 17.10 -6.39
C LEU A 127 2.20 17.35 -7.15
N ILE A 128 1.05 17.18 -6.49
CA ILE A 128 -0.26 17.40 -7.10
C ILE A 128 -0.55 18.89 -7.31
N GLU A 129 -0.12 19.77 -6.41
CA GLU A 129 -0.30 21.23 -6.55
C GLU A 129 0.45 21.83 -7.76
N GLN A 130 1.35 21.07 -8.39
CA GLN A 130 2.11 21.49 -9.57
C GLN A 130 1.49 21.04 -10.90
N LEU A 131 0.36 20.31 -10.86
CA LEU A 131 -0.41 19.86 -12.02
C LEU A 131 -1.44 20.92 -12.46
#